data_AF-D5SUA0-F1
#
_entry.id   AF-D5SUA0-F1
#
_cell.length_a   1.000
_cell.length_b   1.000
_cell.length_c   1.000
_cell.angle_alpha   90.00
_cell.angle_beta   90.00
_cell.angle_gamma   90.00
#
_symmetry.space_group_name_H-M   'P 1'
#
loop_
_entity.id
_entity.type
_entity.pdbx_description
1 polymer ?
#
loop_
_entity_poly.entity_id
_entity_poly.type
_entity_poly.pdbx_seq_one_letter_code
_entity_poly.pdbx_strand_id
1 'polypeptide(L)'
;MKTSAAASEPAPEENPLDRLEALRERLIQHPIYQEVNSLGRIRLFMREHAFAVWDFMSLLKRMQQLCTCTTVPWVPSPRPELSRFINEIVLGEECDEDGRGGYISHYALYLEAMTELGADPKPIQQLVSRIGNGADTYRVLEQLPVLSATKEFVRFTLQLCRVGQPHEVAAVFFYSREDIIPEMFSRLIPVLEPQQVPVGRLLHYLHRHVELDGDRHGPLARLAMEHLCEGNAQWQQQALVAAGRAIEHRLALWDGLLKAFQDQGL
;
A
#
# COMPACT_ATOMS: atom_id res chain seq x y z
N MET A 1 -51.71 -25.37 19.71
CA MET A 1 -50.85 -24.29 19.16
C MET A 1 -49.67 -24.05 20.09
N LYS A 2 -48.48 -24.52 19.71
CA LYS A 2 -47.17 -23.94 20.06
C LYS A 2 -46.19 -24.45 19.00
N THR A 3 -46.07 -23.70 17.92
CA THR A 3 -45.02 -23.88 16.91
C THR A 3 -43.72 -23.31 17.49
N SER A 4 -42.75 -24.17 17.74
CA SER A 4 -41.38 -23.82 18.09
C SER A 4 -40.69 -23.33 16.81
N ALA A 5 -40.34 -22.05 16.76
CA ALA A 5 -39.47 -21.52 15.73
C ALA A 5 -38.05 -22.04 16.01
N ALA A 6 -37.52 -22.85 15.09
CA ALA A 6 -36.09 -23.18 15.09
C ALA A 6 -35.31 -21.89 14.81
N ALA A 7 -34.45 -21.49 15.74
CA ALA A 7 -33.45 -20.47 15.48
C ALA A 7 -32.53 -21.00 14.38
N SER A 8 -32.44 -20.28 13.27
CA SER A 8 -31.45 -20.55 12.23
C SER A 8 -30.06 -20.44 12.84
N GLU A 9 -29.25 -21.49 12.72
CA GLU A 9 -27.83 -21.42 13.03
C GLU A 9 -27.20 -20.25 12.25
N PRO A 10 -26.35 -19.42 12.88
CA PRO A 10 -25.58 -18.43 12.15
C PRO A 10 -24.73 -19.14 11.10
N ALA A 11 -24.69 -18.61 9.88
CA ALA A 11 -23.74 -19.07 8.88
C ALA A 11 -22.33 -19.09 9.50
N PRO A 12 -21.49 -20.11 9.22
CA PRO A 12 -20.15 -20.15 9.78
C PRO A 12 -19.43 -18.86 9.42
N GLU A 13 -18.87 -18.16 10.42
CA GLU A 13 -18.02 -17.00 10.20
C GLU A 13 -16.93 -17.40 9.19
N GLU A 14 -16.89 -16.72 8.04
CA GLU A 14 -15.91 -16.95 7.00
C GLU A 14 -14.51 -16.88 7.60
N ASN A 15 -13.69 -17.91 7.37
CA ASN A 15 -12.32 -17.95 7.87
C ASN A 15 -11.56 -16.71 7.35
N PRO A 16 -10.98 -15.87 8.23
CA PRO A 16 -10.30 -14.65 7.82
C PRO A 16 -9.14 -14.87 6.85
N LEU A 17 -8.49 -16.03 6.89
CA LEU A 17 -7.43 -16.37 5.94
C LEU A 17 -8.01 -16.61 4.54
N ASP A 18 -9.04 -17.45 4.43
CA ASP A 18 -9.71 -17.74 3.16
C ASP A 18 -10.26 -16.46 2.52
N ARG A 19 -10.85 -15.57 3.34
CA ARG A 19 -11.31 -14.25 2.89
C ARG A 19 -10.16 -13.37 2.40
N LEU A 20 -9.03 -13.33 3.11
CA LEU A 20 -7.87 -12.56 2.72
C LEU A 20 -7.30 -13.05 1.38
N GLU A 21 -7.22 -14.37 1.18
CA GLU A 21 -6.77 -14.99 -0.07
C GLU A 21 -7.73 -14.67 -1.23
N ALA A 22 -9.04 -14.77 -1.02
CA ALA A 22 -10.04 -14.40 -2.03
C ALA A 22 -9.97 -12.91 -2.40
N LEU A 23 -9.74 -12.03 -1.43
CA LEU A 23 -9.53 -10.60 -1.67
C LEU A 23 -8.23 -10.34 -2.44
N ARG A 24 -7.14 -11.03 -2.10
CA ARG A 24 -5.85 -10.95 -2.81
C ARG A 24 -6.00 -11.38 -4.27
N GLU A 25 -6.69 -12.49 -4.54
CA GLU A 25 -6.93 -12.96 -5.90
C GLU A 25 -7.72 -11.93 -6.73
N ARG A 26 -8.83 -11.41 -6.18
CA ARG A 26 -9.60 -10.33 -6.80
C ARG A 26 -8.74 -9.12 -7.11
N LEU A 27 -7.79 -8.81 -6.23
CA LEU A 27 -6.85 -7.71 -6.41
C LEU A 27 -5.95 -7.88 -7.61
N ILE A 28 -5.34 -9.05 -7.72
CA ILE A 28 -4.34 -9.37 -8.74
C ILE A 28 -5.02 -9.51 -10.11
N GLN A 29 -6.28 -9.94 -10.14
CA GLN A 29 -7.08 -10.07 -11.35
C GLN A 29 -7.88 -8.80 -11.70
N HIS A 30 -7.67 -7.70 -10.97
CA HIS A 30 -8.49 -6.51 -11.13
C HIS A 30 -8.39 -5.91 -12.55
N PRO A 31 -9.50 -5.52 -13.21
CA PRO A 31 -9.49 -5.04 -14.60
C PRO A 31 -8.64 -3.78 -14.84
N ILE A 32 -8.40 -2.99 -13.79
CA ILE A 32 -7.62 -1.75 -13.86
C ILE A 32 -6.29 -1.93 -14.60
N TYR A 33 -5.59 -3.05 -14.42
CA TYR A 33 -4.26 -3.22 -15.00
C TYR A 33 -4.28 -3.20 -16.53
N GLN A 34 -5.36 -3.69 -17.14
CA GLN A 34 -5.57 -3.64 -18.60
C GLN A 34 -6.11 -2.30 -19.08
N GLU A 35 -6.78 -1.56 -18.19
CA GLU A 35 -7.38 -0.27 -18.53
C GLU A 35 -6.38 0.88 -18.45
N VAL A 36 -5.23 0.74 -17.79
CA VAL A 36 -4.14 1.76 -17.76
C VAL A 36 -3.33 1.72 -19.09
N ASN A 37 -4.03 1.91 -20.20
CA ASN A 37 -3.54 1.63 -21.57
C ASN A 37 -3.47 2.86 -22.49
N SER A 38 -3.75 4.05 -21.97
CA SER A 38 -3.65 5.32 -22.69
C SER A 38 -2.95 6.36 -21.82
N LEU A 39 -2.33 7.36 -22.44
CA LEU A 39 -1.62 8.41 -21.69
C LEU A 39 -2.54 9.15 -20.70
N GLY A 40 -3.79 9.41 -21.07
CA GLY A 40 -4.76 10.05 -20.18
C GLY A 40 -5.07 9.20 -18.94
N ARG A 41 -5.26 7.90 -19.14
CA ARG A 41 -5.52 6.95 -18.04
C ARG A 41 -4.29 6.73 -17.17
N ILE A 42 -3.10 6.63 -17.76
CA ILE A 42 -1.82 6.57 -17.02
C ILE A 42 -1.68 7.80 -16.12
N ARG A 43 -1.91 9.00 -16.66
CA ARG A 43 -1.81 10.24 -15.87
C ARG A 43 -2.79 10.27 -14.70
N LEU A 44 -4.04 9.88 -14.91
CA LEU A 44 -5.03 9.85 -13.84
C LEU A 44 -4.72 8.76 -12.81
N PHE A 45 -4.31 7.56 -13.25
CA PHE A 45 -3.83 6.50 -12.37
C PHE A 45 -2.70 7.00 -11.47
N MET A 46 -1.67 7.63 -12.04
CA MET A 46 -0.53 8.14 -11.28
C MET A 46 -0.92 9.25 -10.31
N ARG A 47 -1.80 10.18 -10.72
CA ARG A 47 -2.28 11.27 -9.86
C ARG A 47 -2.92 10.75 -8.58
N GLU A 48 -3.72 9.70 -8.66
CA GLU A 48 -4.40 9.10 -7.50
C GLU A 48 -3.47 8.13 -6.76
N HIS A 49 -2.72 7.28 -7.47
CA HIS A 49 -1.81 6.29 -6.90
C HIS A 49 -0.64 6.91 -6.13
N ALA A 50 -0.20 8.14 -6.46
CA ALA A 50 0.85 8.84 -5.73
C ALA A 50 0.54 8.99 -4.22
N PHE A 51 -0.74 8.99 -3.83
CA PHE A 51 -1.15 8.99 -2.42
C PHE A 51 -0.90 7.65 -1.73
N ALA A 52 -1.06 6.54 -2.44
CA ALA A 52 -0.71 5.21 -1.92
C ALA A 52 0.81 5.02 -1.83
N VAL A 53 1.58 5.62 -2.75
CA VAL A 53 3.05 5.65 -2.65
C VAL A 53 3.47 6.45 -1.40
N TRP A 54 2.86 7.60 -1.17
CA TRP A 54 3.17 8.44 -0.01
C TRP A 54 2.73 7.83 1.33
N ASP A 55 1.51 7.30 1.43
CA ASP A 55 1.00 6.76 2.70
C ASP A 55 1.73 5.48 3.14
N PHE A 56 2.34 4.75 2.19
CA PHE A 56 3.20 3.61 2.46
C PHE A 56 4.36 4.01 3.36
N MET A 57 4.97 5.18 3.12
CA MET A 57 6.06 5.69 3.95
C MET A 57 5.64 5.84 5.41
N SER A 58 4.39 6.26 5.68
CA SER A 58 3.87 6.36 7.05
C SER A 58 3.73 4.98 7.70
N LEU A 59 3.28 3.99 6.93
CA LEU A 59 3.17 2.61 7.39
C LEU A 59 4.56 1.99 7.65
N LEU A 60 5.52 2.23 6.76
CA LEU A 60 6.91 1.81 6.91
C LEU A 60 7.55 2.44 8.14
N LYS A 61 7.32 3.74 8.41
CA LYS A 61 7.81 4.38 9.64
C LYS A 61 7.18 3.83 10.89
N ARG A 62 5.89 3.49 10.85
CA ARG A 62 5.26 2.80 11.98
C ARG A 62 5.89 1.43 12.21
N MET A 63 6.14 0.64 11.16
CA MET A 63 6.84 -0.63 11.26
C MET A 63 8.28 -0.48 11.76
N GLN A 64 9.01 0.54 11.30
CA GLN A 64 10.35 0.85 11.77
C GLN A 64 10.34 1.15 13.29
N GLN A 65 9.35 1.89 13.78
CA GLN A 65 9.19 2.14 15.23
C GLN A 65 8.85 0.88 16.03
N LEU A 66 8.14 -0.09 15.44
CA LEU A 66 7.78 -1.34 16.09
C LEU A 66 8.94 -2.35 16.12
N CYS A 67 9.74 -2.39 15.05
CA CYS A 67 10.77 -3.42 14.86
C CYS A 67 12.19 -2.94 15.21
N THR A 68 12.43 -1.64 15.36
CA THR A 68 13.73 -1.07 15.72
C THR A 68 13.60 0.17 16.61
N CYS A 69 14.72 0.76 17.01
CA CYS A 69 14.79 2.00 17.77
C CYS A 69 15.05 3.19 16.82
N THR A 70 14.17 4.18 16.85
CA THR A 70 14.25 5.41 16.05
C THR A 70 14.34 6.67 16.91
N THR A 71 14.54 6.51 18.22
CA THR A 71 14.55 7.59 19.21
C THR A 71 15.86 7.62 20.00
N VAL A 72 16.10 8.72 20.73
CA VAL A 72 17.25 8.88 21.62
C VAL A 72 16.78 8.98 23.09
N PRO A 73 17.49 8.35 24.05
CA PRO A 73 18.68 7.49 23.87
C PRO A 73 18.35 6.16 23.18
N TRP A 74 19.31 5.63 22.42
CA TRP A 74 19.15 4.38 21.68
C TRP A 74 19.12 3.17 22.63
N VAL A 75 18.20 2.25 22.37
CA VAL A 75 18.08 0.96 23.05
C VAL A 75 18.03 -0.14 21.99
N PRO A 76 18.81 -1.22 22.11
CA PRO A 76 18.81 -2.29 21.11
C PRO A 76 17.46 -3.01 21.06
N SER A 77 16.99 -3.33 19.86
CA SER A 77 15.83 -4.20 19.66
C SER A 77 16.14 -5.63 20.13
N PRO A 78 15.19 -6.33 20.78
CA PRO A 78 15.37 -7.72 21.17
C PRO A 78 15.42 -8.68 19.96
N ARG A 79 15.09 -8.20 18.75
CA ARG A 79 14.98 -8.99 17.51
C ARG A 79 15.80 -8.34 16.39
N PRO A 80 17.12 -8.52 16.37
CA PRO A 80 17.99 -7.91 15.36
C PRO A 80 17.64 -8.31 13.92
N GLU A 81 17.07 -9.50 13.72
CA GLU A 81 16.59 -9.98 12.42
C GLU A 81 15.44 -9.14 11.86
N LEU A 82 14.48 -8.74 12.71
CA LEU A 82 13.38 -7.85 12.30
C LEU A 82 13.88 -6.41 12.11
N SER A 83 14.81 -5.94 12.95
CA SER A 83 15.43 -4.63 12.76
C SER A 83 16.21 -4.54 11.45
N ARG A 84 16.97 -5.59 11.10
CA ARG A 84 17.66 -5.67 9.81
C ARG A 84 16.65 -5.65 8.68
N PHE A 85 15.64 -6.52 8.73
CA PHE A 85 14.64 -6.63 7.69
C PHE A 85 13.95 -5.30 7.40
N ILE A 86 13.42 -4.63 8.43
CA ILE A 86 12.72 -3.36 8.22
C ILE A 86 13.65 -2.26 7.74
N ASN A 87 14.91 -2.25 8.18
CA ASN A 87 15.89 -1.26 7.72
C ASN A 87 16.35 -1.52 6.27
N GLU A 88 16.37 -2.77 5.80
CA GLU A 88 16.61 -3.08 4.38
C GLU A 88 15.46 -2.53 3.50
N ILE A 89 14.20 -2.63 3.95
CA ILE A 89 13.07 -2.00 3.24
C ILE A 89 13.19 -0.46 3.29
N VAL A 90 13.56 0.12 4.45
CA VAL A 90 13.78 1.57 4.56
C VAL A 90 14.87 2.05 3.60
N LEU A 91 15.95 1.28 3.42
CA LEU A 91 16.99 1.59 2.45
C LEU A 91 16.42 1.62 1.03
N GLY A 92 15.63 0.61 0.64
CA GLY A 92 14.99 0.56 -0.68
C GLY A 92 13.91 1.62 -0.91
N GLU A 93 13.23 2.10 0.13
CA GLU A 93 12.11 3.03 -0.05
C GLU A 93 12.51 4.50 0.09
N GLU A 94 13.46 4.83 0.96
CA GLU A 94 13.89 6.21 1.22
C GLU A 94 15.14 6.64 0.47
N CYS A 95 16.01 5.71 0.11
CA CYS A 95 17.31 6.01 -0.47
C CYS A 95 17.81 4.91 -1.40
N ASP A 96 16.94 4.44 -2.29
CA ASP A 96 17.30 3.48 -3.33
C ASP A 96 18.26 4.09 -4.35
N GLU A 97 18.89 3.23 -5.15
CA GLU A 97 19.62 3.64 -6.34
C GLU A 97 18.68 4.26 -7.38
N ASP A 98 19.04 5.42 -7.92
CA ASP A 98 18.20 6.15 -8.87
C ASP A 98 18.35 5.69 -10.34
N GLY A 99 19.18 4.67 -10.60
CA GLY A 99 19.55 4.20 -11.94
C GLY A 99 20.46 5.14 -12.73
N ARG A 100 20.99 6.19 -12.10
CA ARG A 100 21.84 7.25 -12.68
C ARG A 100 23.10 7.52 -11.87
N GLY A 101 23.40 6.68 -10.87
CA GLY A 101 24.57 6.78 -9.99
C GLY A 101 24.35 7.63 -8.74
N GLY A 102 23.11 8.01 -8.46
CA GLY A 102 22.68 8.71 -7.24
C GLY A 102 21.70 7.88 -6.42
N TYR A 103 21.07 8.54 -5.43
CA TYR A 103 20.07 7.93 -4.55
C TYR A 103 18.77 8.75 -4.56
N ILE A 104 17.64 8.05 -4.44
CA ILE A 104 16.31 8.65 -4.48
C ILE A 104 15.32 7.86 -3.62
N SER A 105 14.31 8.52 -3.05
CA SER A 105 13.19 7.79 -2.45
C SER A 105 12.23 7.32 -3.54
N HIS A 106 11.56 6.20 -3.31
CA HIS A 106 10.52 5.70 -4.20
C HIS A 106 9.39 6.72 -4.42
N TYR A 107 9.05 7.52 -3.39
CA TYR A 107 8.15 8.66 -3.54
C TYR A 107 8.67 9.71 -4.53
N ALA A 108 9.92 10.15 -4.40
CA ALA A 108 10.50 11.14 -5.31
C ALA A 108 10.66 10.59 -6.73
N LEU A 109 11.07 9.33 -6.87
CA LEU A 109 11.15 8.62 -8.15
C LEU A 109 9.79 8.57 -8.85
N TYR A 110 8.71 8.29 -8.10
CA TYR A 110 7.35 8.31 -8.64
C TYR A 110 6.94 9.70 -9.13
N LEU A 111 7.31 10.77 -8.42
CA LEU A 111 7.05 12.15 -8.86
C LEU A 111 7.86 12.55 -10.11
N GLU A 112 9.08 12.06 -10.26
CA GLU A 112 9.84 12.23 -11.51
C GLU A 112 9.13 11.54 -12.68
N ALA A 113 8.62 10.32 -12.47
CA ALA A 113 7.83 9.61 -13.47
C ALA A 113 6.53 10.35 -13.81
N MET A 114 5.86 10.95 -12.82
CA MET A 114 4.70 11.81 -13.06
C MET A 114 5.06 13.00 -13.95
N THR A 115 6.22 13.63 -13.69
CA THR A 115 6.71 14.77 -14.47
C THR A 115 7.04 14.36 -15.90
N GLU A 116 7.72 13.23 -16.09
CA GLU A 116 8.06 12.67 -17.40
C GLU A 116 6.82 12.42 -18.26
N LEU A 117 5.76 11.88 -17.65
CA LEU A 117 4.50 11.57 -18.33
C LEU A 117 3.53 12.77 -18.38
N GLY A 118 3.80 13.87 -17.69
CA GLY A 118 2.90 15.03 -17.58
C GLY A 118 1.63 14.75 -16.76
N ALA A 119 1.71 13.84 -15.78
CA ALA A 119 0.67 13.67 -14.77
C ALA A 119 0.75 14.82 -13.74
N ASP A 120 -0.39 15.33 -13.25
CA ASP A 120 -0.41 16.48 -12.33
C ASP A 120 -0.06 16.06 -10.88
N PRO A 121 1.11 16.45 -10.33
CA PRO A 121 1.52 16.08 -8.98
C PRO A 121 1.02 17.07 -7.92
N LYS A 122 0.34 18.17 -8.31
CA LYS A 122 -0.01 19.25 -7.38
C LYS A 122 -0.83 18.78 -6.17
N PRO A 123 -1.83 17.88 -6.28
CA PRO A 123 -2.60 17.47 -5.11
C PRO A 123 -1.74 16.79 -4.04
N ILE A 124 -0.87 15.86 -4.44
CA ILE A 124 -0.01 15.16 -3.48
C ILE A 124 1.08 16.08 -2.93
N GLN A 125 1.67 16.95 -3.77
CA GLN A 125 2.63 17.96 -3.31
C GLN A 125 2.00 18.95 -2.32
N GLN A 126 0.74 19.35 -2.55
CA GLN A 126 0.00 20.20 -1.64
C GLN A 126 -0.28 19.50 -0.31
N LEU A 127 -0.62 18.20 -0.32
CA LEU A 127 -0.77 17.41 0.90
C LEU A 127 0.52 17.44 1.73
N VAL A 128 1.63 16.99 1.12
CA VAL A 128 2.92 16.83 1.80
C VAL A 128 3.45 18.17 2.31
N SER A 129 3.38 19.21 1.48
CA SER A 129 3.81 20.56 1.87
C SER A 129 3.01 21.11 3.05
N ARG A 130 1.68 20.97 3.05
CA ARG A 130 0.84 21.48 4.15
C ARG A 130 1.08 20.71 5.45
N ILE A 131 1.26 19.40 5.38
CA ILE A 131 1.61 18.57 6.56
C ILE A 131 2.98 18.97 7.09
N GLY A 132 3.98 19.17 6.22
CA GLY A 132 5.30 19.65 6.61
C GLY A 132 5.29 21.03 7.28
N ASN A 133 4.27 21.84 7.00
CA ASN A 133 4.00 23.13 7.64
C ASN A 133 3.07 23.04 8.88
N GLY A 134 2.84 21.84 9.41
CA GLY A 134 2.08 21.61 10.65
C GLY A 134 0.56 21.61 10.51
N ALA A 135 0.02 21.55 9.29
CA ALA A 135 -1.43 21.42 9.11
C ALA A 135 -1.94 20.01 9.51
N ASP A 136 -3.19 19.93 9.98
CA ASP A 136 -3.84 18.66 10.27
C ASP A 136 -4.05 17.82 8.99
N THR A 137 -3.43 16.64 8.95
CA THR A 137 -3.42 15.76 7.78
C THR A 137 -4.81 15.43 7.27
N TYR A 138 -5.76 15.06 8.14
CA TYR A 138 -7.11 14.66 7.74
C TYR A 138 -7.89 15.83 7.14
N ARG A 139 -7.78 17.02 7.74
CA ARG A 139 -8.38 18.25 7.21
C ARG A 139 -7.80 18.63 5.86
N VAL A 140 -6.48 18.50 5.66
CA VAL A 140 -5.86 18.78 4.35
C VAL A 140 -6.37 17.79 3.30
N LEU A 141 -6.32 16.49 3.60
CA LEU A 141 -6.76 15.43 2.69
C LEU A 141 -8.20 15.63 2.20
N GLU A 142 -9.11 16.03 3.11
CA GLU A 142 -10.52 16.24 2.77
C GLU A 142 -10.73 17.37 1.74
N GLN A 143 -9.84 18.37 1.72
CA GLN A 143 -9.93 19.52 0.84
C GLN A 143 -9.34 19.28 -0.56
N LEU A 144 -8.64 18.16 -0.77
CA LEU A 144 -7.95 17.90 -2.04
C LEU A 144 -8.93 17.45 -3.13
N PRO A 145 -8.71 17.88 -4.40
CA PRO A 145 -9.50 17.46 -5.55
C PRO A 145 -8.99 16.12 -6.10
N VAL A 146 -9.21 15.06 -5.33
CA VAL A 146 -8.88 13.66 -5.62
C VAL A 146 -10.10 12.79 -5.35
N LEU A 147 -10.08 11.54 -5.82
CA LEU A 147 -11.21 10.63 -5.64
C LEU A 147 -11.51 10.39 -4.16
N SER A 148 -12.79 10.25 -3.81
CA SER A 148 -13.18 9.89 -2.44
C SER A 148 -12.54 8.56 -2.01
N ALA A 149 -12.41 7.60 -2.93
CA ALA A 149 -11.74 6.33 -2.66
C ALA A 149 -10.26 6.52 -2.28
N THR A 150 -9.55 7.47 -2.91
CA THR A 150 -8.17 7.84 -2.56
C THR A 150 -8.10 8.41 -1.14
N LYS A 151 -9.06 9.28 -0.76
CA LYS A 151 -9.13 9.82 0.60
C LYS A 151 -9.39 8.73 1.63
N GLU A 152 -10.33 7.82 1.37
CA GLU A 152 -10.62 6.69 2.27
C GLU A 152 -9.42 5.75 2.42
N PHE A 153 -8.74 5.42 1.32
CA PHE A 153 -7.53 4.59 1.33
C PHE A 153 -6.45 5.18 2.25
N VAL A 154 -6.10 6.46 2.04
CA VAL A 154 -5.11 7.15 2.87
C VAL A 154 -5.57 7.28 4.31
N ARG A 155 -6.85 7.61 4.55
CA ARG A 155 -7.39 7.75 5.90
C ARG A 155 -7.27 6.45 6.69
N PHE A 156 -7.60 5.33 6.06
CA PHE A 156 -7.46 4.00 6.65
C PHE A 156 -6.00 3.73 7.04
N THR A 157 -5.05 3.90 6.12
CA THR A 157 -3.62 3.66 6.39
C THR A 157 -3.12 4.53 7.55
N LEU A 158 -3.42 5.83 7.53
CA LEU A 158 -2.93 6.75 8.57
C LEU A 158 -3.58 6.50 9.94
N GLN A 159 -4.86 6.15 9.96
CA GLN A 159 -5.53 5.76 11.21
C GLN A 159 -4.89 4.49 11.79
N LEU A 160 -4.65 3.49 10.96
CA LEU A 160 -3.95 2.26 11.37
C LEU A 160 -2.56 2.57 11.92
N CYS A 161 -1.78 3.44 11.25
CA CYS A 161 -0.45 3.83 11.72
C CYS A 161 -0.49 4.51 13.11
N ARG A 162 -1.55 5.26 13.40
CA ARG A 162 -1.67 6.05 14.63
C ARG A 162 -2.23 5.26 15.81
N VAL A 163 -3.24 4.42 15.59
CA VAL A 163 -3.99 3.77 16.67
C VAL A 163 -4.10 2.25 16.54
N GLY A 164 -3.63 1.66 15.43
CA GLY A 164 -3.63 0.22 15.21
C GLY A 164 -2.69 -0.51 16.16
N GLN A 165 -3.07 -1.73 16.54
CA GLN A 165 -2.22 -2.61 17.32
C GLN A 165 -1.03 -3.11 16.48
N PRO A 166 0.12 -3.45 17.10
CA PRO A 166 1.32 -3.86 16.37
C PRO A 166 1.08 -4.99 15.36
N HIS A 167 0.32 -6.02 15.72
CA HIS A 167 -0.02 -7.14 14.83
C HIS A 167 -0.92 -6.72 13.66
N GLU A 168 -1.83 -5.76 13.85
CA GLU A 168 -2.67 -5.23 12.76
C GLU A 168 -1.84 -4.43 11.77
N VAL A 169 -0.95 -3.56 12.26
CA VAL A 169 -0.05 -2.77 11.40
C VAL A 169 0.84 -3.69 10.57
N ALA A 170 1.44 -4.69 11.21
CA ALA A 170 2.32 -5.63 10.52
C ALA A 170 1.58 -6.47 9.48
N ALA A 171 0.37 -6.94 9.80
CA ALA A 171 -0.42 -7.71 8.85
C ALA A 171 -0.78 -6.88 7.61
N VAL A 172 -1.18 -5.63 7.81
CA VAL A 172 -1.47 -4.71 6.69
C VAL A 172 -0.20 -4.43 5.90
N PHE A 173 0.93 -4.16 6.56
CA PHE A 173 2.20 -3.94 5.89
C PHE A 173 2.59 -5.13 5.02
N PHE A 174 2.63 -6.35 5.57
CA PHE A 174 3.09 -7.51 4.83
C PHE A 174 2.09 -8.01 3.81
N TYR A 175 0.84 -8.30 4.21
CA TYR A 175 -0.10 -9.01 3.34
C TYR A 175 -0.80 -8.13 2.31
N SER A 176 -0.86 -6.82 2.52
CA SER A 176 -1.65 -5.93 1.66
C SER A 176 -0.84 -4.81 1.00
N ARG A 177 0.42 -4.61 1.41
CA ARG A 177 1.24 -3.49 0.94
C ARG A 177 2.61 -3.93 0.44
N GLU A 178 3.27 -4.89 1.07
CA GLU A 178 4.59 -5.38 0.64
C GLU A 178 4.47 -6.56 -0.33
N ASP A 179 3.87 -7.67 0.12
CA ASP A 179 3.81 -8.94 -0.62
C ASP A 179 3.07 -8.83 -1.95
N ILE A 180 2.10 -7.92 -2.03
CA ILE A 180 1.19 -7.83 -3.18
C ILE A 180 1.69 -6.90 -4.28
N ILE A 181 2.56 -5.93 -3.95
CA ILE A 181 3.03 -4.92 -4.90
C ILE A 181 3.76 -5.54 -6.11
N PRO A 182 4.70 -6.50 -5.92
CA PRO A 182 5.41 -7.12 -7.05
C PRO A 182 4.46 -7.80 -8.04
N GLU A 183 3.46 -8.52 -7.53
CA GLU A 183 2.46 -9.19 -8.36
C GLU A 183 1.57 -8.18 -9.09
N MET A 184 1.12 -7.12 -8.41
CA MET A 184 0.36 -6.04 -9.05
C MET A 184 1.15 -5.36 -10.17
N PHE A 185 2.41 -5.00 -9.91
CA PHE A 185 3.23 -4.28 -10.87
C PHE A 185 3.61 -5.15 -12.07
N SER A 186 3.80 -6.45 -11.86
CA SER A 186 3.95 -7.44 -12.94
C SER A 186 2.74 -7.49 -13.89
N ARG A 187 1.54 -7.05 -13.47
CA ARG A 187 0.38 -6.90 -14.35
C ARG A 187 0.38 -5.59 -15.14
N LEU A 188 1.00 -4.53 -14.62
CA LEU A 188 1.07 -3.22 -15.27
C LEU A 188 2.19 -3.12 -16.30
N ILE A 189 3.35 -3.72 -16.02
CA ILE A 189 4.54 -3.62 -16.88
C ILE A 189 4.21 -3.99 -18.35
N PRO A 190 3.56 -5.12 -18.68
CA PRO A 190 3.28 -5.49 -20.07
C PRO A 190 2.31 -4.55 -20.80
N VAL A 191 1.52 -3.76 -20.06
CA VAL A 191 0.59 -2.77 -20.63
C VAL A 191 1.28 -1.43 -20.88
N LEU A 192 2.31 -1.11 -20.08
CA LEU A 192 3.08 0.13 -20.15
C LEU A 192 4.25 0.04 -21.13
N GLU A 193 4.96 -1.09 -21.21
CA GLU A 193 6.13 -1.27 -22.10
C GLU A 193 5.85 -0.97 -23.59
N PRO A 194 4.72 -1.40 -24.17
CA PRO A 194 4.45 -1.15 -25.59
C PRO A 194 4.02 0.30 -25.89
N GLN A 195 3.78 1.12 -24.86
CA GLN A 195 3.29 2.48 -25.03
C GLN A 195 4.38 3.34 -25.68
N GLN A 196 4.02 4.09 -26.71
CA GLN A 196 4.92 5.04 -27.38
C GLN A 196 5.07 6.36 -26.60
N VAL A 197 5.04 6.29 -25.27
CA VAL A 197 5.16 7.43 -24.34
C VAL A 197 6.37 7.21 -23.44
N PRO A 198 6.99 8.28 -22.91
CA PRO A 198 8.20 8.15 -22.10
C PRO A 198 7.84 7.61 -20.71
N VAL A 199 7.66 6.29 -20.60
CA VAL A 199 7.39 5.58 -19.33
C VAL A 199 8.67 5.15 -18.62
N GLY A 200 9.84 5.65 -19.03
CA GLY A 200 11.15 5.14 -18.58
C GLY A 200 11.34 5.17 -17.06
N ARG A 201 10.99 6.28 -16.40
CA ARG A 201 11.06 6.38 -14.93
C ARG A 201 9.99 5.56 -14.24
N LEU A 202 8.79 5.46 -14.83
CA LEU A 202 7.72 4.63 -14.29
C LEU A 202 8.10 3.14 -14.37
N LEU A 203 8.60 2.66 -15.51
CA LEU A 203 9.06 1.28 -15.65
C LEU A 203 10.22 0.99 -14.70
N HIS A 204 11.19 1.91 -14.57
CA HIS A 204 12.24 1.75 -13.58
C HIS A 204 11.68 1.57 -12.16
N TYR A 205 10.77 2.45 -11.73
CA TYR A 205 10.07 2.32 -10.45
C TYR A 205 9.37 0.95 -10.29
N LEU A 206 8.64 0.49 -11.29
CA LEU A 206 7.92 -0.79 -11.24
C LEU A 206 8.88 -1.99 -11.19
N HIS A 207 9.95 -1.98 -11.98
CA HIS A 207 10.96 -3.04 -11.97
C HIS A 207 11.70 -3.13 -10.64
N ARG A 208 12.02 -2.00 -9.98
CA ARG A 208 12.65 -2.02 -8.66
C ARG A 208 11.84 -2.82 -7.64
N HIS A 209 10.53 -2.65 -7.60
CA HIS A 209 9.67 -3.41 -6.68
C HIS A 209 9.49 -4.88 -7.10
N VAL A 210 9.57 -5.20 -8.40
CA VAL A 210 9.51 -6.61 -8.84
C VAL A 210 10.82 -7.35 -8.51
N GLU A 211 11.97 -6.70 -8.72
CA GLU A 211 13.30 -7.30 -8.55
C GLU A 211 13.75 -7.39 -7.09
N LEU A 212 13.40 -6.42 -6.25
CA LEU A 212 13.85 -6.37 -4.86
C LEU A 212 13.03 -7.28 -3.93
N ASP A 213 11.72 -7.39 -4.17
CA ASP A 213 10.79 -7.83 -3.12
C ASP A 213 10.34 -9.30 -3.27
N GLY A 214 10.54 -9.91 -4.45
CA GLY A 214 9.88 -11.17 -4.84
C GLY A 214 10.24 -12.42 -4.03
N ASP A 215 11.49 -12.57 -3.57
CA ASP A 215 11.95 -13.83 -2.94
C ASP A 215 12.45 -13.67 -1.48
N ARG A 216 12.80 -12.45 -1.05
CA ARG A 216 13.46 -12.24 0.25
C ARG A 216 12.50 -11.93 1.39
N HIS A 217 11.33 -11.37 1.10
CA HIS A 217 10.48 -10.76 2.12
C HIS A 217 9.39 -11.69 2.67
N GLY A 218 8.98 -12.72 1.93
CA GLY A 218 7.97 -13.69 2.38
C GLY A 218 8.30 -14.45 3.68
N PRO A 219 9.48 -15.09 3.82
CA PRO A 219 9.86 -15.78 5.06
C PRO A 219 9.98 -14.84 6.27
N LEU A 220 10.47 -13.61 6.06
CA LEU A 220 10.64 -12.61 7.12
C LEU A 220 9.31 -11.97 7.54
N ALA A 221 8.38 -11.79 6.60
CA ALA A 221 7.01 -11.39 6.89
C ALA A 221 6.31 -12.38 7.83
N ARG A 222 6.42 -13.69 7.56
CA ARG A 222 5.88 -14.72 8.46
C ARG A 222 6.50 -14.66 9.85
N LEU A 223 7.82 -14.52 9.93
CA LEU A 223 8.52 -14.38 11.22
C LEU A 223 8.03 -13.14 12.00
N ALA A 224 7.86 -12.01 11.31
CA ALA A 224 7.35 -10.78 11.91
C ALA A 224 5.93 -10.97 12.43
N MET A 225 5.06 -11.66 11.69
CA MET A 225 3.69 -11.95 12.09
C MET A 225 3.61 -12.91 13.28
N GLU A 226 4.41 -13.98 13.30
CA GLU A 226 4.50 -14.88 14.45
C GLU A 226 4.93 -14.13 15.71
N HIS A 227 5.91 -13.25 15.57
CA HIS A 227 6.43 -12.47 16.69
C HIS A 227 5.43 -11.44 17.21
N LEU A 228 4.85 -10.63 16.33
CA LEU A 228 3.95 -9.53 16.71
C LEU A 228 2.58 -10.03 17.17
N CYS A 229 2.17 -11.22 16.75
CA CYS A 229 1.00 -11.89 17.30
C CYS A 229 1.30 -12.66 18.59
N GLU A 230 2.56 -12.86 18.98
CA GLU A 230 2.97 -13.60 20.19
C GLU A 230 2.31 -14.99 20.35
N GLY A 231 2.00 -15.67 19.24
CA GLY A 231 1.26 -16.94 19.25
C GLY A 231 -0.20 -16.83 19.72
N ASN A 232 -0.74 -15.62 19.89
CA ASN A 232 -2.12 -15.37 20.28
C ASN A 232 -3.07 -15.49 19.08
N ALA A 233 -3.94 -16.50 19.11
CA ALA A 233 -4.90 -16.77 18.04
C ALA A 233 -5.87 -15.60 17.78
N GLN A 234 -6.27 -14.86 18.81
CA GLN A 234 -7.14 -13.69 18.64
C GLN A 234 -6.41 -12.55 17.91
N TRP A 235 -5.13 -12.34 18.21
CA TRP A 235 -4.33 -11.33 17.51
C TRP A 235 -4.06 -11.73 16.07
N GLN A 236 -3.82 -13.02 15.80
CA GLN A 236 -3.73 -13.54 14.44
C GLN A 236 -5.03 -13.28 13.66
N GLN A 237 -6.19 -13.52 14.28
CA GLN A 237 -7.47 -13.24 13.65
C GLN A 237 -7.66 -11.75 13.35
N GLN A 238 -7.35 -10.87 14.31
CA GLN A 238 -7.41 -9.41 14.14
C GLN A 238 -6.47 -8.92 13.03
N ALA A 239 -5.25 -9.46 12.98
CA ALA A 239 -4.26 -9.20 11.95
C ALA A 239 -4.81 -9.52 10.55
N LEU A 240 -5.37 -10.72 10.35
CA LEU A 240 -5.96 -11.13 9.08
C LEU A 240 -7.15 -10.24 8.68
N VAL A 241 -8.02 -9.90 9.65
CA VAL A 241 -9.15 -8.97 9.40
C VAL A 241 -8.66 -7.58 9.00
N ALA A 242 -7.62 -7.05 9.65
CA ALA A 242 -7.03 -5.76 9.31
C ALA A 242 -6.42 -5.76 7.90
N ALA A 243 -5.68 -6.82 7.55
CA ALA A 243 -5.12 -7.01 6.21
C ALA A 243 -6.22 -7.10 5.14
N GLY A 244 -7.30 -7.84 5.40
CA GLY A 244 -8.44 -7.95 4.49
C GLY A 244 -9.08 -6.58 4.23
N ARG A 245 -9.33 -5.80 5.29
CA ARG A 245 -9.86 -4.43 5.15
C ARG A 245 -8.95 -3.51 4.33
N ALA A 246 -7.63 -3.66 4.47
CA ALA A 246 -6.68 -2.89 3.68
C ALA A 246 -6.75 -3.22 2.18
N ILE A 247 -6.91 -4.51 1.84
CA ILE A 247 -7.13 -4.93 0.45
C ILE A 247 -8.46 -4.40 -0.09
N GLU A 248 -9.53 -4.41 0.72
CA GLU A 248 -10.83 -3.84 0.33
C GLU A 248 -10.74 -2.34 0.03
N HIS A 249 -10.01 -1.57 0.84
CA HIS A 249 -9.76 -0.16 0.55
C HIS A 249 -8.98 0.03 -0.76
N ARG A 250 -8.06 -0.90 -1.08
CA ARG A 250 -7.32 -0.85 -2.35
C ARG A 250 -8.21 -1.20 -3.54
N LEU A 251 -9.05 -2.24 -3.43
CA LEU A 251 -10.10 -2.54 -4.42
C LEU A 251 -10.95 -1.31 -4.69
N ALA A 252 -11.44 -0.65 -3.63
CA ALA A 252 -12.25 0.56 -3.77
C ALA A 252 -11.50 1.71 -4.47
N LEU A 253 -10.19 1.87 -4.24
CA LEU A 253 -9.36 2.82 -4.97
C LEU A 253 -9.32 2.50 -6.47
N TRP A 254 -9.12 1.24 -6.84
CA TRP A 254 -9.13 0.84 -8.25
C TRP A 254 -10.50 0.91 -8.91
N ASP A 255 -11.56 0.51 -8.22
CA ASP A 255 -12.94 0.67 -8.68
C ASP A 255 -13.25 2.15 -8.94
N GLY A 256 -12.80 3.03 -8.03
CA GLY A 256 -12.91 4.48 -8.18
C GLY A 256 -12.16 5.01 -9.41
N LEU A 257 -10.96 4.50 -9.68
CA LEU A 257 -10.18 4.83 -10.87
C LEU A 257 -10.82 4.36 -12.16
N LEU A 258 -11.31 3.11 -12.21
CA LEU A 258 -12.02 2.57 -13.37
C LEU A 258 -13.26 3.41 -13.71
N LYS A 259 -14.05 3.76 -12.69
CA LYS A 259 -15.19 4.66 -12.86
C LYS A 259 -14.75 6.03 -13.37
N ALA A 260 -13.67 6.59 -12.83
CA ALA A 260 -13.18 7.89 -13.25
C ALA A 260 -12.66 7.91 -14.69
N PHE A 261 -12.09 6.81 -15.19
CA PHE A 261 -11.75 6.67 -16.62
C PHE A 261 -13.00 6.81 -17.49
N GLN A 262 -14.08 6.10 -17.12
CA GLN A 262 -15.35 6.13 -17.85
C GLN A 262 -16.02 7.51 -17.80
N ASP A 263 -16.12 8.10 -16.61
CA ASP A 263 -16.77 9.41 -16.40
C ASP A 263 -16.07 10.55 -17.15
N GLN A 264 -14.74 10.43 -17.37
CA GLN A 264 -13.93 11.42 -18.10
C GLN A 264 -13.77 11.08 -19.60
N GLY A 265 -14.35 9.97 -20.08
CA GLY A 265 -14.22 9.52 -21.47
C GLY A 265 -12.77 9.19 -21.87
N LEU A 266 -11.96 8.72 -20.91
CA LEU A 266 -10.56 8.35 -21.10
C LEU A 266 -10.39 6.92 -21.56
#